data_AF-A0A358RZB1-F1
#
_entry.id   AF-A0A358RZB1-F1
#
_cell.length_a   1.000
_cell.length_b   1.000
_cell.length_c   1.000
_cell.angle_alpha   90.00
_cell.angle_beta   90.00
_cell.angle_gamma   90.00
#
_symmetry.space_group_name_H-M   'P 1'
#
loop_
_entity.id
_entity.type
_entity.pdbx_description
1 polymer ?
#
loop_
_entity_poly.entity_id
_entity_poly.type
_entity_poly.pdbx_seq_one_letter_code
_entity_poly.pdbx_strand_id
1 'polypeptide(L)'
;MKKILNILLGVILLITVILTVYAMVAGGSNEAINLNLIWSYILIAVGIATALFTAVWGMVNSSKGIKGTLLSTLLIIVIVAAAYLIARGHTIEIPDVANGGFFPHPETVITEASILVTYVALGAAVLTAIFTEIYKAFK
;
A
#
# COMPACT_ATOMS: atom_id res chain seq x y z
N MET A 1 -11.37 -15.62 -16.46
CA MET A 1 -10.91 -14.63 -15.46
C MET A 1 -9.42 -14.77 -15.09
N LYS A 2 -8.95 -15.91 -14.56
CA LYS A 2 -7.52 -16.08 -14.18
C LYS A 2 -6.51 -15.80 -15.31
N LYS A 3 -6.78 -16.24 -16.55
CA LYS A 3 -5.86 -16.08 -17.67
C LYS A 3 -5.62 -14.60 -18.03
N ILE A 4 -6.67 -13.78 -18.01
CA ILE A 4 -6.61 -12.34 -18.31
C ILE A 4 -5.89 -11.58 -17.19
N LEU A 5 -6.20 -11.90 -15.92
CA LEU A 5 -5.54 -11.29 -14.76
C LEU A 5 -4.04 -11.62 -14.72
N ASN A 6 -3.65 -12.85 -15.06
CA ASN A 6 -2.25 -13.24 -15.10
C ASN A 6 -1.48 -12.55 -16.24
N ILE A 7 -2.12 -12.34 -17.40
CA ILE A 7 -1.53 -11.58 -18.51
C ILE A 7 -1.34 -10.12 -18.07
N LEU A 8 -2.35 -9.50 -17.46
CA LEU A 8 -2.27 -8.14 -16.93
C LEU A 8 -1.14 -8.00 -15.90
N LEU A 9 -1.05 -8.93 -14.95
CA LEU A 9 0.04 -8.98 -13.96
C LEU A 9 1.41 -9.10 -14.65
N GLY A 10 1.52 -9.98 -15.64
CA GLY A 10 2.75 -10.15 -16.42
C GLY A 10 3.19 -8.86 -17.12
N VAL A 11 2.25 -8.11 -17.70
CA VAL A 11 2.52 -6.81 -18.34
C VAL A 11 2.96 -5.77 -17.31
N ILE A 12 2.28 -5.67 -16.17
CA ILE A 12 2.63 -4.73 -15.10
C ILE A 12 4.05 -5.01 -14.57
N LEU A 13 4.37 -6.29 -14.33
CA LEU A 13 5.69 -6.70 -13.88
C LEU A 13 6.75 -6.41 -14.94
N LEU A 14 6.47 -6.70 -16.22
CA LEU A 14 7.41 -6.44 -17.31
C LEU A 14 7.76 -4.95 -17.41
N ILE A 15 6.75 -4.07 -17.39
CA ILE A 15 6.97 -2.61 -17.43
C ILE A 15 7.79 -2.15 -16.22
N THR A 16 7.46 -2.66 -15.03
CA THR A 16 8.17 -2.32 -13.79
C THR A 16 9.64 -2.73 -13.85
N VAL A 17 9.92 -3.95 -14.34
CA VAL A 17 11.30 -4.44 -14.52
C VAL A 17 12.06 -3.58 -15.53
N ILE A 18 11.46 -3.26 -16.68
CA ILE A 18 12.09 -2.42 -17.71
C ILE A 18 12.46 -1.05 -17.14
N LEU A 19 11.53 -0.39 -16.45
CA LEU A 19 11.77 0.94 -15.87
C LEU A 19 12.80 0.93 -14.74
N THR A 20 12.82 -0.14 -13.94
CA THR A 20 13.83 -0.30 -12.87
C THR A 20 15.22 -0.51 -13.47
N VAL A 21 15.34 -1.37 -14.49
CA VAL A 21 16.60 -1.60 -15.20
C VAL A 21 17.07 -0.32 -15.88
N TYR A 22 16.17 0.43 -16.52
CA TYR A 22 16.50 1.72 -17.11
C TYR A 22 17.05 2.70 -16.07
N ALA A 23 16.43 2.81 -14.89
CA ALA A 23 16.93 3.68 -13.81
C ALA A 23 18.31 3.28 -13.30
N MET A 24 18.59 1.98 -13.20
CA MET A 24 19.92 1.48 -12.82
C MET A 24 20.98 1.84 -13.86
N VAL A 25 20.69 1.64 -15.15
CA VAL A 25 21.63 1.94 -16.24
C VAL A 25 21.82 3.46 -16.42
N ALA A 26 20.77 4.25 -16.23
CA ALA A 26 20.81 5.70 -16.36
C ALA A 26 21.42 6.42 -15.13
N GLY A 27 21.89 5.68 -14.12
CA GLY A 27 22.57 6.24 -12.95
C GLY A 27 21.71 7.20 -12.12
N GLY A 28 20.40 7.02 -12.11
CA GLY A 28 19.48 7.93 -11.42
C GLY A 28 19.35 9.30 -12.08
N SER A 29 19.45 9.37 -13.41
CA SER A 29 19.15 10.61 -14.14
C SER A 29 17.74 11.13 -13.81
N ASN A 30 17.55 12.45 -13.85
CA ASN A 30 16.24 13.07 -13.59
C ASN A 30 15.13 12.50 -14.48
N GLU A 31 15.46 12.15 -15.73
CA GLU A 31 14.53 11.50 -16.66
C GLU A 31 14.05 10.15 -16.13
N ALA A 32 14.99 9.30 -15.68
CA ALA A 32 14.68 7.96 -15.19
C ALA A 32 13.94 7.98 -13.86
N ILE A 33 14.29 8.92 -12.97
CA ILE A 33 13.56 9.16 -11.72
C ILE A 33 12.12 9.59 -12.04
N ASN A 34 11.93 10.56 -12.92
CA ASN A 34 10.61 11.07 -13.27
C ASN A 34 9.71 9.98 -13.88
N LEU A 35 10.23 9.18 -14.81
CA LEU A 35 9.48 8.06 -15.40
C LEU A 35 9.06 7.01 -14.36
N ASN A 36 9.97 6.63 -13.44
CA ASN A 36 9.63 5.68 -12.37
C ASN A 36 8.61 6.28 -11.38
N LEU A 37 8.69 7.59 -11.14
CA LEU A 37 7.75 8.29 -10.26
C LEU A 37 6.34 8.34 -10.87
N ILE A 38 6.23 8.69 -12.16
CA ILE A 38 4.94 8.65 -12.89
C ILE A 38 4.37 7.23 -12.88
N TRP A 39 5.19 6.22 -13.18
CA TRP A 39 4.74 4.83 -13.15
C TRP A 39 4.25 4.41 -11.76
N SER A 40 4.95 4.82 -10.70
CA SER A 40 4.53 4.55 -9.32
C SER A 40 3.16 5.17 -9.01
N TYR A 41 2.91 6.40 -9.45
CA TYR A 41 1.59 7.02 -9.28
C TYR A 41 0.49 6.29 -10.02
N ILE A 42 0.75 5.79 -11.24
CA ILE A 42 -0.19 4.97 -11.99
C ILE A 42 -0.50 3.67 -11.23
N LEU A 43 0.53 2.99 -10.72
CA LEU A 43 0.35 1.75 -9.94
C LEU A 43 -0.47 1.98 -8.68
N ILE A 44 -0.22 3.08 -7.96
CA ILE A 44 -1.01 3.45 -6.77
C ILE A 44 -2.46 3.72 -7.17
N ALA A 45 -2.71 4.48 -8.23
CA ALA A 45 -4.07 4.78 -8.69
C ALA A 45 -4.84 3.50 -9.09
N VAL A 46 -4.20 2.60 -9.84
CA VAL A 46 -4.79 1.30 -10.19
C VAL A 46 -5.03 0.43 -8.96
N GLY A 47 -4.10 0.42 -8.01
CA GLY A 47 -4.23 -0.28 -6.74
C GLY A 47 -5.43 0.20 -5.92
N ILE A 48 -5.60 1.52 -5.79
CA ILE A 48 -6.75 2.12 -5.12
C ILE A 48 -8.05 1.76 -5.85
N ALA A 49 -8.10 1.93 -7.17
CA ALA A 49 -9.28 1.62 -7.97
C ALA A 49 -9.71 0.15 -7.85
N THR A 50 -8.75 -0.78 -7.89
CA THR A 50 -9.01 -2.22 -7.74
C THR A 50 -9.43 -2.58 -6.32
N ALA A 51 -8.83 -1.99 -5.28
CA ALA A 51 -9.26 -2.19 -3.90
C ALA A 51 -10.70 -1.71 -3.67
N LEU A 52 -11.04 -0.51 -4.16
CA LEU A 52 -12.41 0.02 -4.05
C LEU A 52 -13.41 -0.83 -4.84
N PHE A 53 -13.07 -1.22 -6.08
CA PHE A 53 -13.93 -2.07 -6.90
C PHE A 53 -14.20 -3.42 -6.23
N THR A 54 -13.16 -4.09 -5.72
CA THR A 54 -13.32 -5.39 -5.06
C THR A 54 -14.13 -5.29 -3.76
N ALA A 55 -13.96 -4.21 -2.99
CA ALA A 55 -14.77 -3.95 -1.81
C ALA A 55 -16.26 -3.78 -2.15
N VAL A 56 -16.58 -2.91 -3.13
CA VAL A 56 -17.97 -2.65 -3.55
C VAL A 56 -18.60 -3.89 -4.17
N TRP A 57 -17.90 -4.55 -5.09
CA TRP A 57 -18.39 -5.75 -5.77
C TRP A 57 -18.65 -6.90 -4.80
N GLY A 58 -17.78 -7.06 -3.79
CA GLY A 58 -17.95 -8.04 -2.72
C GLY A 58 -19.20 -7.78 -1.87
N MET A 59 -19.49 -6.52 -1.56
CA MET A 59 -20.69 -6.13 -0.81
C MET A 59 -21.98 -6.38 -1.62
N VAL A 60 -22.00 -6.02 -2.91
CA VAL A 60 -23.19 -6.20 -3.77
C VAL A 60 -23.55 -7.67 -3.97
N ASN A 61 -22.56 -8.55 -4.09
CA ASN A 61 -22.80 -9.95 -4.45
C ASN A 61 -22.86 -10.92 -3.27
N SER A 62 -22.82 -10.46 -2.01
CA SER A 62 -22.85 -11.37 -0.86
C SER A 62 -23.69 -10.88 0.32
N SER A 63 -24.77 -11.62 0.64
CA SER A 63 -25.61 -11.42 1.84
C SER A 63 -24.82 -11.61 3.16
N LYS A 64 -23.73 -12.40 3.14
CA LYS A 64 -22.79 -12.57 4.26
C LYS A 64 -21.68 -11.51 4.30
N GLY A 65 -21.50 -10.73 3.23
CA GLY A 65 -20.39 -9.78 3.05
C GLY A 65 -20.41 -8.65 4.07
N ILE A 66 -21.58 -8.14 4.42
CA ILE A 66 -21.73 -6.99 5.33
C ILE A 66 -21.10 -7.27 6.70
N LYS A 67 -21.25 -8.48 7.27
CA LYS A 67 -20.67 -8.83 8.58
C LYS A 67 -19.14 -8.88 8.55
N GLY A 68 -18.58 -9.43 7.46
CA GLY A 68 -17.13 -9.49 7.25
C GLY A 68 -16.54 -8.11 6.96
N THR A 69 -17.20 -7.30 6.16
CA THR A 69 -16.80 -5.92 5.86
C THR A 69 -16.83 -5.07 7.12
N LEU A 70 -17.90 -5.14 7.92
CA LEU A 70 -18.00 -4.39 9.18
C LEU A 70 -16.86 -4.74 10.14
N LEU A 71 -16.53 -6.03 10.27
CA LEU A 71 -15.41 -6.50 11.08
C LEU A 71 -14.07 -5.97 10.54
N SER A 72 -13.85 -6.02 9.22
CA SER A 72 -12.63 -5.50 8.60
C SER A 72 -12.47 -3.98 8.77
N THR A 73 -13.56 -3.22 8.64
CA THR A 73 -13.55 -1.76 8.86
C THR A 73 -13.23 -1.44 10.31
N LEU A 74 -13.84 -2.17 11.25
CA LEU A 74 -13.58 -1.98 12.68
C LEU A 74 -12.13 -2.30 13.02
N LEU A 75 -11.57 -3.36 12.42
CA LEU A 75 -10.17 -3.73 12.60
C LEU A 75 -9.21 -2.69 12.03
N ILE A 76 -9.51 -2.09 10.87
CA ILE A 76 -8.75 -0.96 10.32
C ILE A 76 -8.80 0.24 11.27
N ILE A 77 -9.97 0.59 11.80
CA ILE A 77 -10.12 1.69 12.76
C ILE A 77 -9.25 1.46 14.00
N VAL A 78 -9.24 0.22 14.53
CA VAL A 78 -8.41 -0.14 15.69
C VAL A 78 -6.91 0.01 15.37
N ILE A 79 -6.47 -0.45 14.20
CA ILE A 79 -5.06 -0.31 13.77
C ILE A 79 -4.68 1.17 13.64
N VAL A 80 -5.52 1.97 12.97
CA VAL A 80 -5.28 3.40 12.79
C VAL A 80 -5.24 4.13 14.13
N ALA A 81 -6.17 3.83 15.03
CA ALA A 81 -6.20 4.41 16.38
C ALA A 81 -4.94 4.02 17.18
N ALA A 82 -4.53 2.76 17.14
CA ALA A 82 -3.32 2.30 17.84
C ALA A 82 -2.06 2.99 17.28
N ALA A 83 -1.90 3.03 15.96
CA ALA A 83 -0.79 3.72 15.31
C ALA A 83 -0.74 5.21 15.68
N TYR A 84 -1.91 5.85 15.73
CA TYR A 84 -2.04 7.25 16.13
C TYR A 84 -1.63 7.50 17.57
N LEU A 85 -2.07 6.63 18.50
CA LEU A 85 -1.72 6.73 19.92
C LEU A 85 -0.22 6.51 20.15
N ILE A 86 0.39 5.58 19.43
CA ILE A 86 1.84 5.33 19.47
C ILE A 86 2.61 6.56 18.97
N ALA A 87 2.24 7.08 17.80
CA ALA A 87 2.88 8.26 17.20
C ALA A 87 2.71 9.53 18.06
N ARG A 88 1.54 9.73 18.68
CA ARG A 88 1.35 10.83 19.65
C ARG A 88 2.13 10.66 20.96
N GLY A 89 2.55 9.44 21.29
CA GLY A 89 3.21 9.14 22.56
C GLY A 89 4.67 9.61 22.62
N HIS A 90 5.25 10.04 21.50
CA HIS A 90 6.63 10.48 21.44
C HIS A 90 6.85 11.50 20.31
N THR A 91 7.99 12.17 20.34
CA THR A 91 8.36 13.15 19.32
C THR A 91 9.42 12.59 18.41
N ILE A 92 9.17 12.66 17.10
CA ILE A 92 10.18 12.42 16.08
C ILE A 92 10.57 13.75 15.43
N GLU A 93 11.87 13.94 15.25
CA GLU A 93 12.42 15.13 14.62
C GLU A 93 12.63 14.86 13.13
N ILE A 94 11.67 15.30 12.30
CA ILE A 94 11.78 15.22 10.84
C ILE A 94 12.35 16.54 10.32
N PRO A 95 13.55 16.57 9.73
CA PRO A 95 14.15 17.79 9.22
C PRO A 95 13.30 18.42 8.11
N ASP A 96 12.96 19.70 8.27
CA ASP A 96 12.38 20.51 7.21
C ASP A 96 13.50 21.17 6.40
N VAL A 97 13.82 20.54 5.26
CA VAL A 97 14.88 20.99 4.34
C VAL A 97 14.50 22.29 3.63
N ALA A 98 13.22 22.62 3.53
CA ALA A 98 12.75 23.81 2.83
C ALA A 98 12.83 25.07 3.70
N ASN A 99 12.45 24.95 4.98
CA ASN A 99 12.36 26.10 5.89
C ASN A 99 13.47 26.17 6.94
N GLY A 100 14.33 25.15 7.04
CA GLY A 100 15.43 25.12 7.99
C GLY A 100 14.91 24.93 9.42
N GLY A 101 14.67 23.68 9.81
CA GLY A 101 14.17 23.34 11.14
C GLY A 101 13.61 21.93 11.18
N PHE A 102 12.58 21.71 11.99
CA PHE A 102 11.83 20.45 12.06
C PHE A 102 10.35 20.69 11.80
N PHE A 103 9.69 19.71 11.19
CA PHE A 103 8.24 19.74 11.01
C PHE A 103 7.52 19.80 12.37
N PRO A 104 6.39 20.54 12.46
CA PRO A 104 5.63 20.64 13.68
C PRO A 104 5.04 19.29 14.10
N HIS A 105 4.94 19.08 15.41
CA HIS A 105 4.57 17.78 15.97
C HIS A 105 3.28 17.17 15.38
N PRO A 106 2.17 17.90 15.16
CA PRO A 106 0.97 17.30 14.57
C PRO A 106 1.19 16.66 13.18
N GLU A 107 2.06 17.25 12.36
CA GLU A 107 2.39 16.73 11.03
C GLU A 107 3.27 15.48 11.13
N THR A 108 4.22 15.47 12.07
CA THR A 108 5.05 14.31 12.34
C THR A 108 4.23 13.11 12.83
N VAL A 109 3.21 13.34 13.67
CA VAL A 109 2.30 12.30 14.19
C VAL A 109 1.51 11.65 13.06
N ILE A 110 0.96 12.44 12.13
CA ILE A 110 0.19 11.90 11.00
C ILE A 110 1.09 11.08 10.09
N THR A 111 2.26 11.62 9.78
CA THR A 111 3.26 10.94 8.95
C THR A 111 3.66 9.60 9.57
N GLU A 112 4.05 9.59 10.84
CA GLU A 112 4.46 8.36 11.52
C GLU A 112 3.32 7.35 11.64
N ALA A 113 2.12 7.79 12.03
CA ALA A 113 0.96 6.92 12.11
C ALA A 113 0.65 6.27 10.76
N SER A 114 0.77 7.03 9.66
CA SER A 114 0.55 6.50 8.31
C SER A 114 1.60 5.45 7.90
N ILE A 115 2.86 5.63 8.31
CA ILE A 115 3.93 4.66 8.09
C ILE A 115 3.66 3.37 8.88
N LEU A 116 3.28 3.49 10.15
CA LEU A 116 2.94 2.35 11.01
C LEU A 116 1.76 1.55 10.44
N VAL A 117 0.68 2.23 10.03
CA VAL A 117 -0.48 1.59 9.37
C VAL A 117 -0.05 0.85 8.10
N THR A 118 0.83 1.46 7.31
CA THR A 118 1.34 0.87 6.07
C THR A 118 2.15 -0.40 6.35
N TYR A 119 3.02 -0.39 7.35
CA TYR A 119 3.79 -1.59 7.72
C TYR A 119 2.91 -2.72 8.23
N VAL A 120 1.90 -2.43 9.06
CA VAL A 120 0.94 -3.45 9.52
C VAL A 120 0.16 -4.03 8.33
N ALA A 121 -0.30 -3.18 7.42
CA ALA A 121 -1.03 -3.62 6.23
C ALA A 121 -0.17 -4.52 5.32
N LEU A 122 1.10 -4.14 5.08
CA LEU A 122 2.04 -4.95 4.29
C LEU A 122 2.33 -6.29 4.95
N GLY A 123 2.59 -6.29 6.27
CA GLY A 123 2.80 -7.52 7.04
C GLY A 123 1.59 -8.45 6.95
N ALA A 124 0.38 -7.93 7.15
CA ALA A 124 -0.85 -8.69 7.03
C ALA A 124 -1.06 -9.24 5.61
N ALA A 125 -0.75 -8.46 4.57
CA ALA A 125 -0.87 -8.89 3.18
C ALA A 125 0.09 -10.05 2.85
N VAL A 126 1.36 -9.94 3.27
CA VAL A 126 2.36 -11.00 3.09
C VAL A 126 1.94 -12.28 3.82
N LEU A 127 1.55 -12.17 5.10
CA LEU A 127 1.09 -13.31 5.88
C LEU A 127 -0.14 -13.98 5.24
N THR A 128 -1.09 -13.18 4.77
CA THR A 128 -2.29 -13.69 4.09
C THR A 128 -1.93 -14.41 2.80
N ALA A 129 -0.99 -13.87 2.01
CA ALA A 129 -0.54 -14.49 0.77
C ALA A 129 0.12 -15.86 1.04
N ILE A 130 1.05 -15.93 2.00
CA ILE A 130 1.72 -17.18 2.40
C ILE A 130 0.69 -18.21 2.88
N PHE A 131 -0.17 -17.83 3.83
CA PHE A 131 -1.18 -18.73 4.38
C PHE A 131 -2.13 -19.26 3.30
N THR A 132 -2.54 -18.41 2.37
CA THR A 132 -3.42 -18.78 1.26
C THR A 132 -2.78 -19.82 0.34
N GLU A 133 -1.49 -19.68 0.02
CA GLU A 133 -0.78 -20.64 -0.83
C GLU A 133 -0.55 -21.97 -0.10
N ILE A 134 -0.18 -21.94 1.18
CA ILE A 134 -0.04 -23.14 2.01
C ILE A 134 -1.36 -23.90 2.09
N TYR A 135 -2.46 -23.21 2.41
CA TYR A 135 -3.78 -23.83 2.51
C TYR A 135 -4.21 -24.52 1.22
N LYS A 136 -3.95 -23.90 0.06
CA LYS A 136 -4.21 -24.52 -1.25
C LYS A 136 -3.34 -25.75 -1.51
N ALA A 137 -2.09 -25.77 -1.03
CA ALA A 137 -1.21 -26.92 -1.22
C ALA A 137 -1.67 -28.17 -0.46
N PHE A 138 -2.46 -27.99 0.61
CA PHE A 138 -3.04 -29.08 1.42
C PHE A 138 -4.46 -29.48 1.01
N LYS A 139 -5.01 -28.93 -0.08
CA LYS A 139 -6.34 -29.22 -0.58
C LYS A 139 -6.30 -29.76 -2.00
#